data_AF-A0A9J6FX91-F1
#
_entry.id   AF-A0A9J6FX91-F1
#
_cell.length_a   1.000
_cell.length_b   1.000
_cell.length_c   1.000
_cell.angle_alpha   90.00
_cell.angle_beta   90.00
_cell.angle_gamma   90.00
#
_symmetry.space_group_name_H-M   'P 1'
#
loop_
_entity.id
_entity.type
_entity.pdbx_description
1 polymer ?
#
loop_
_entity_poly.entity_id
_entity_poly.type
_entity_poly.pdbx_seq_one_letter_code
_entity_poly.pdbx_strand_id
1 'polypeptide(L)'
;MVTANEAVRIHFYTPRDPLAIPSNSGVHIAEDLCVQAAEACGICPITCQLFGLYCSDQDIWFAPSAVVKDKDKTVNVHFRLRFKPPNLDKIKAKHFFIP
;
A
#
# COMPACT_ATOMS: atom_id res chain seq x y z
N MET A 1 -32.11 -0.98 -1.29
CA MET A 1 -30.88 -0.42 -0.71
C MET A 1 -29.73 -1.14 -1.38
N VAL A 2 -29.08 -0.51 -2.36
CA VAL A 2 -27.95 -1.13 -3.07
C VAL A 2 -26.76 -1.06 -2.11
N THR A 3 -26.40 -2.18 -1.50
CA THR A 3 -25.12 -2.30 -0.81
C THR A 3 -24.04 -2.13 -1.87
N ALA A 4 -23.36 -0.99 -1.88
CA ALA A 4 -22.21 -0.79 -2.76
C ALA A 4 -21.21 -1.90 -2.44
N ASN A 5 -20.99 -2.81 -3.39
CA ASN A 5 -19.99 -3.85 -3.20
C ASN A 5 -18.61 -3.17 -3.21
N GLU A 6 -17.77 -3.47 -2.23
CA GLU A 6 -16.41 -2.93 -2.13
C GLU A 6 -15.48 -3.76 -3.01
N ALA A 7 -14.80 -3.14 -3.98
CA ALA A 7 -13.83 -3.85 -4.81
C ALA A 7 -12.50 -4.03 -4.07
N VAL A 8 -12.06 -3.01 -3.34
CA VAL A 8 -10.77 -3.02 -2.63
C VAL A 8 -10.95 -2.45 -1.23
N ARG A 9 -10.39 -3.13 -0.24
CA ARG A 9 -10.33 -2.66 1.14
C ARG A 9 -8.88 -2.51 1.57
N ILE A 10 -8.46 -1.29 1.87
CA ILE A 10 -7.09 -0.95 2.27
C ILE A 10 -7.03 -0.83 3.79
N HIS A 11 -6.27 -1.72 4.41
CA HIS A 11 -6.03 -1.76 5.85
C HIS A 11 -4.81 -0.95 6.24
N PHE A 12 -4.91 -0.21 7.34
CA PHE A 12 -3.85 0.63 7.89
C PHE A 12 -3.31 0.05 9.21
N TYR A 13 -2.07 0.42 9.55
CA TYR A 13 -1.42 0.07 10.82
C TYR A 13 -1.50 1.21 11.86
N THR A 14 -2.35 2.19 11.59
CA THR A 14 -2.67 3.30 12.49
C THR A 14 -4.10 3.11 12.99
N PRO A 15 -4.55 3.79 14.05
CA PRO A 15 -5.92 3.68 14.58
C PRO A 15 -6.93 4.39 13.65
N ARG A 16 -6.94 4.04 12.36
CA ARG A 16 -7.83 4.54 11.32
C ARG A 16 -8.65 3.39 10.78
N ASP A 17 -9.88 3.69 10.38
CA ASP A 17 -10.71 2.74 9.68
C ASP A 17 -10.11 2.39 8.30
N PRO A 18 -10.30 1.14 7.84
CA PRO A 18 -9.89 0.75 6.50
C PRO A 18 -10.55 1.61 5.42
N LEU A 19 -9.79 1.96 4.37
CA LEU A 19 -10.31 2.68 3.21
C LEU A 19 -10.99 1.69 2.25
N ALA A 20 -12.30 1.83 2.09
CA ALA A 20 -13.09 1.03 1.15
C ALA A 20 -13.25 1.75 -0.19
N ILE A 21 -12.89 1.06 -1.27
CA ILE A 21 -12.98 1.56 -2.64
C ILE A 21 -14.11 0.82 -3.36
N PRO A 22 -15.15 1.53 -3.87
CA PRO A 22 -16.33 0.90 -4.45
C PRO A 22 -16.05 0.30 -5.83
N SER A 23 -16.68 -0.84 -6.15
CA SER A 23 -16.45 -1.56 -7.41
C SER A 23 -16.88 -0.81 -8.68
N ASN A 24 -17.72 0.23 -8.56
CA ASN A 24 -18.14 1.04 -9.69
C ASN A 24 -17.08 2.05 -10.16
N SER A 25 -15.96 2.17 -9.43
CA SER A 25 -14.92 3.15 -9.71
C SER A 25 -13.94 2.73 -10.82
N GLY A 26 -14.20 1.59 -11.48
CA GLY A 26 -13.47 1.16 -12.67
C GLY A 26 -12.24 0.30 -12.36
N VAL A 27 -11.21 0.44 -13.19
CA VAL A 27 -9.97 -0.34 -13.06
C VAL A 27 -9.04 0.37 -12.09
N HIS A 28 -8.63 -0.32 -11.02
CA HIS A 28 -7.73 0.24 -10.02
C HIS A 28 -6.28 -0.16 -10.28
N ILE A 29 -5.38 0.82 -10.29
CA ILE A 29 -3.93 0.58 -10.33
C ILE A 29 -3.41 0.65 -8.89
N ALA A 30 -2.49 -0.25 -8.54
CA ALA A 30 -1.95 -0.33 -7.19
C ALA A 30 -1.27 0.98 -6.76
N GLU A 31 -0.63 1.71 -7.67
CA GLU A 31 -0.04 3.03 -7.42
C GLU A 31 -1.10 4.06 -6.99
N ASP A 32 -2.19 4.21 -7.73
CA ASP A 32 -3.26 5.18 -7.40
C ASP A 32 -3.90 4.87 -6.05
N LEU A 33 -4.11 3.59 -5.74
CA LEU A 33 -4.60 3.14 -4.45
C LEU A 33 -3.61 3.44 -3.32
N CYS A 34 -2.31 3.28 -3.60
CA CYS A 34 -1.23 3.58 -2.65
C CYS A 34 -1.15 5.10 -2.37
N VAL A 35 -1.36 5.94 -3.38
CA VAL A 35 -1.42 7.41 -3.22
C VAL A 35 -2.62 7.80 -2.36
N GLN A 36 -3.82 7.30 -2.65
CA GLN A 36 -5.01 7.58 -1.82
C GLN A 36 -4.84 7.12 -0.37
N ALA A 37 -4.22 5.96 -0.16
CA ALA A 37 -3.90 5.45 1.17
C ALA A 37 -2.89 6.34 1.90
N ALA A 38 -1.88 6.84 1.19
CA ALA A 38 -0.87 7.75 1.73
C ALA A 38 -1.47 9.11 2.11
N GLU A 39 -2.33 9.67 1.27
CA GLU A 39 -3.09 10.90 1.55
C GLU A 39 -3.95 10.75 2.80
N ALA A 40 -4.69 9.64 2.92
CA ALA A 40 -5.48 9.32 4.11
C ALA A 40 -4.62 9.21 5.39
N CYS A 41 -3.35 8.81 5.26
CA CYS A 41 -2.39 8.75 6.36
C CYS A 41 -1.68 10.08 6.64
N GLY A 42 -1.81 11.10 5.78
CA GLY A 42 -1.05 12.34 5.86
C GLY A 42 0.43 12.19 5.49
N ILE A 43 0.76 11.24 4.62
CA ILE A 43 2.13 10.96 4.17
C ILE A 43 2.48 11.91 3.02
N CYS A 44 3.67 12.51 3.07
CA CYS A 44 4.12 13.43 2.03
C CYS A 44 4.39 12.69 0.71
N PRO A 45 4.18 13.33 -0.46
CA PRO A 45 4.44 12.72 -1.77
C PRO A 45 5.86 12.14 -1.92
N ILE A 46 6.87 12.82 -1.36
CA ILE A 46 8.29 12.39 -1.34
C ILE A 46 8.53 11.11 -0.54
N THR A 47 7.58 10.69 0.29
CA THR A 47 7.70 9.47 1.10
C THR A 47 6.79 8.35 0.61
N CYS A 48 5.86 8.62 -0.32
CA CYS A 48 4.89 7.65 -0.82
C CYS A 48 5.56 6.44 -1.49
N GLN A 49 6.66 6.65 -2.22
CA GLN A 49 7.39 5.58 -2.92
C GLN A 49 8.04 4.55 -1.98
N LEU A 50 8.15 4.84 -0.69
CA LEU A 50 8.64 3.88 0.30
C LEU A 50 7.55 2.87 0.70
N PHE A 51 6.29 3.19 0.42
CA PHE A 51 5.14 2.36 0.75
C PHE A 51 4.70 1.51 -0.46
N GLY A 52 3.88 0.52 -0.18
CA GLY A 52 3.24 -0.30 -1.19
C GLY A 52 2.05 -1.06 -0.62
N LEU A 53 1.33 -1.73 -1.52
CA LEU A 53 0.18 -2.54 -1.17
C LEU A 53 0.57 -4.02 -1.10
N TYR A 54 0.23 -4.64 0.02
CA TYR A 54 0.45 -6.05 0.28
C TYR A 54 -0.89 -6.78 0.41
N CYS A 55 -1.11 -7.81 -0.40
CA CYS A 55 -2.33 -8.63 -0.35
C CYS A 55 -2.14 -9.77 0.66
N SER A 56 -2.95 -9.78 1.71
CA SER A 56 -2.90 -10.84 2.74
C SER A 56 -3.40 -12.18 2.21
N ASP A 57 -4.36 -12.18 1.28
CA ASP A 57 -4.97 -13.40 0.76
C ASP A 57 -4.01 -14.23 -0.10
N GLN A 58 -3.05 -13.56 -0.74
CA GLN A 58 -2.09 -14.18 -1.66
C GLN A 58 -0.65 -14.15 -1.14
N ASP A 59 -0.39 -13.49 -0.01
CA ASP A 59 0.96 -13.26 0.55
C ASP A 59 1.93 -12.60 -0.46
N ILE A 60 1.43 -11.65 -1.25
CA ILE A 60 2.22 -10.95 -2.28
C ILE A 60 2.16 -9.44 -2.16
N TRP A 61 3.20 -8.78 -2.67
CA TRP A 61 3.21 -7.33 -2.90
C TRP A 61 2.78 -7.03 -4.33
N PHE A 62 1.87 -6.06 -4.48
CA PHE A 62 1.54 -5.56 -5.81
C PHE A 62 2.70 -4.73 -6.37
N ALA A 63 2.98 -4.88 -7.67
CA ALA A 63 3.81 -3.92 -8.40
C ALA A 63 3.03 -2.59 -8.52
N PRO A 64 3.68 -1.42 -8.57
CA PRO A 64 2.99 -0.13 -8.71
C PRO A 64 2.04 -0.09 -9.92
N SER A 65 2.47 -0.65 -11.05
CA SER A 65 1.68 -0.77 -12.29
C SER A 65 0.68 -1.93 -12.29
N ALA A 66 0.60 -2.71 -11.22
CA ALA A 66 -0.31 -3.85 -11.17
C ALA A 66 -1.75 -3.36 -11.14
N VAL A 67 -2.57 -3.99 -11.98
CA VAL A 67 -4.00 -3.73 -12.00
C VAL A 67 -4.67 -4.59 -10.93
N VAL A 68 -5.27 -3.95 -9.95
CA VAL A 68 -6.09 -4.58 -8.90
C VAL A 68 -7.51 -4.70 -9.44
N LYS A 69 -7.82 -5.86 -10.04
CA LYS A 69 -9.18 -6.19 -10.49
C LYS A 69 -9.84 -7.13 -9.50
N ASP A 70 -11.05 -6.77 -9.10
CA ASP A 70 -11.95 -7.72 -8.49
C ASP A 70 -12.66 -8.53 -9.60
N LYS A 71 -12.79 -9.84 -9.39
CA LYS A 71 -13.64 -10.69 -10.22
C LYS A 71 -15.00 -11.00 -9.58
N ASP A 72 -15.14 -10.96 -8.25
CA ASP A 72 -16.39 -11.26 -7.50
C ASP A 72 -16.28 -11.06 -5.96
N LYS A 73 -15.11 -10.69 -5.42
CA LYS A 73 -14.76 -10.62 -4.00
C LYS A 73 -13.92 -9.39 -3.65
N THR A 74 -14.27 -8.71 -2.55
CA THR A 74 -13.46 -7.61 -2.02
C THR A 74 -11.99 -8.02 -1.81
N VAL A 75 -11.09 -7.32 -2.49
CA VAL A 75 -9.64 -7.54 -2.38
C VAL A 75 -9.13 -6.84 -1.12
N ASN A 76 -8.61 -7.63 -0.17
CA ASN A 76 -8.01 -7.09 1.05
C ASN A 76 -6.52 -6.80 0.83
N VAL A 77 -6.14 -5.55 0.99
CA VAL A 77 -4.76 -5.10 0.87
C VAL A 77 -4.35 -4.30 2.09
N HIS A 78 -3.07 -4.34 2.41
CA HIS A 78 -2.47 -3.61 3.51
C HIS A 78 -1.53 -2.54 2.97
N PHE A 79 -1.75 -1.30 3.40
CA PHE A 79 -0.82 -0.21 3.12
C PHE A 79 0.37 -0.28 4.09
N ARG A 80 1.55 -0.60 3.56
CA ARG A 80 2.74 -0.93 4.37
C ARG A 80 3.99 -0.26 3.83
N LEU A 81 4.93 0.02 4.73
CA LEU A 81 6.29 0.37 4.35
C LEU A 81 6.94 -0.84 3.65
N ARG A 82 7.29 -0.69 2.37
CA ARG A 82 7.92 -1.72 1.54
C ARG A 82 9.44 -1.55 1.49
N PHE A 83 9.90 -0.32 1.33
CA PHE A 83 11.32 0.00 1.21
C PHE A 83 11.79 0.74 2.46
N LYS A 84 12.35 -0.02 3.40
CA LYS A 84 12.95 0.54 4.61
C LYS A 84 14.43 0.84 4.35
N PRO A 85 14.86 2.11 4.38
CA PRO A 85 16.28 2.41 4.31
C PRO A 85 16.99 1.80 5.54
N PRO A 86 18.23 1.29 5.37
CA PRO A 86 18.99 0.76 6.49
C PRO A 86 19.21 1.86 7.54
N ASN A 87 19.24 1.48 8.82
CA ASN A 87 19.53 2.42 9.90
C ASN A 87 20.89 3.09 9.64
N LEU A 88 20.98 4.40 9.85
CA LEU A 88 22.21 5.18 9.83
C LEU A 88 23.34 4.52 10.64
N ASP A 89 23.02 3.90 11.78
CA ASP A 89 24.00 3.16 12.59
C ASP A 89 24.62 1.98 11.82
N LYS A 90 23.79 1.29 11.03
CA LYS A 90 24.22 0.17 10.18
C LYS A 90 25.00 0.66 8.95
N ILE A 91 24.74 1.88 8.48
CA ILE A 91 25.48 2.49 7.37
C ILE A 91 26.87 2.95 7.86
N LYS A 92 26.95 3.59 9.03
CA LYS A 92 28.22 4.01 9.65
C LYS A 92 29.13 2.82 9.98
N ALA A 93 28.57 1.73 10.49
CA ALA A 93 29.31 0.50 10.77
C ALA A 93 29.92 -0.14 9.50
N LYS A 94 29.33 0.06 8.32
CA LYS A 94 29.86 -0.43 7.04
C LYS A 94 30.94 0.49 6.44
N HIS A 95 30.90 1.79 6.73
CA HIS A 95 31.89 2.75 6.23
C HIS A 95 33.24 2.72 6.97
N PHE A 96 33.33 2.05 8.13
CA PHE A 96 34.59 1.86 8.87
C PHE A 96 35.39 0.62 8.42
N PHE A 97 34.88 -0.14 7.44
CA PHE A 97 35.46 -1.37 6.90
C PHE A 97 35.83 -1.26 5.42
N ILE A 98 36.34 -0.09 5.00
CA ILE A 98 37.07 0.03 3.73
C ILE A 98 38.43 0.63 4.10
N PRO A 99 39.55 -0.10 3.91
CA PRO A 99 40.90 0.38 4.22
C PRO A 99 41.31 1.57 3.34
#